data_AF-A0A966VZA7-F1
#
_entry.id   AF-A0A966VZA7-F1
#
_cell.length_a   1.000
_cell.length_b   1.000
_cell.length_c   1.000
_cell.angle_alpha   90.00
_cell.angle_beta   90.00
_cell.angle_gamma   90.00
#
_symmetry.space_group_name_H-M   'P 1'
#
loop_
_entity.id
_entity.type
_entity.pdbx_description
1 polymer ?
#
loop_
_entity_poly.entity_id
_entity_poly.type
_entity_poly.pdbx_seq_one_letter_code
_entity_poly.pdbx_strand_id
1 'polypeptide(L)'
;MIIPRRTFIRAAGISLALPWLDVFADGSNQKAEGRKQKPGVPRRIICICAPLGLHPDNFFPAQAGKDYELSPYLEILTEFRDEFTVISGLAHAGMGSSFAHQASASFLTGVPGAGRPGFRNAISLDQF
;
A
#
# COMPACT_ATOMS: atom_id res chain seq x y z
N MET A 1 4.75 -44.58 -31.43
CA MET A 1 3.63 -43.65 -31.21
C MET A 1 3.69 -42.57 -32.29
N ILE A 2 2.71 -42.52 -33.20
CA ILE A 2 2.69 -41.54 -34.30
C ILE A 2 1.91 -40.32 -33.83
N ILE A 3 2.57 -39.16 -33.75
CA ILE A 3 1.92 -37.89 -33.37
C ILE A 3 1.34 -37.24 -34.63
N PRO A 4 0.04 -36.88 -34.67
CA PRO A 4 -0.54 -36.18 -35.82
C PRO A 4 0.16 -34.84 -36.08
N ARG A 5 0.43 -34.53 -37.35
CA ARG A 5 1.07 -33.27 -37.79
C ARG A 5 0.46 -32.02 -37.14
N ARG A 6 -0.88 -32.00 -37.03
CA ARG A 6 -1.63 -30.89 -36.44
C ARG A 6 -1.34 -30.71 -34.95
N THR A 7 -1.19 -31.81 -34.22
CA THR A 7 -0.88 -31.80 -32.78
C THR A 7 0.56 -31.34 -32.55
N PHE A 8 1.49 -31.82 -33.39
CA PHE A 8 2.89 -31.38 -33.35
C PHE A 8 3.04 -29.87 -33.57
N ILE A 9 2.39 -29.31 -34.61
CA ILE A 9 2.46 -27.88 -34.92
C ILE A 9 1.84 -27.02 -33.80
N ARG A 10 0.73 -27.46 -33.20
CA ARG A 10 0.10 -26.74 -32.07
C ARG A 10 1.00 -26.72 -30.84
N ALA A 11 1.57 -27.87 -30.48
CA ALA A 11 2.49 -27.97 -29.36
C ALA A 11 3.72 -27.09 -29.58
N ALA A 12 4.33 -27.14 -30.79
CA ALA A 12 5.47 -26.30 -31.14
C ALA A 12 5.16 -24.79 -31.04
N GLY A 13 3.98 -24.36 -31.49
CA GLY A 13 3.56 -22.96 -31.36
C GLY A 13 3.43 -22.50 -29.90
N ILE A 14 2.85 -23.34 -29.03
CA ILE A 14 2.72 -23.03 -27.60
C ILE A 14 4.10 -23.02 -26.92
N SER A 15 4.98 -23.97 -27.24
CA SER A 15 6.33 -24.04 -26.67
C SER A 15 7.21 -22.84 -27.06
N LEU A 16 6.94 -22.20 -28.20
CA LEU A 16 7.63 -20.97 -28.61
C LEU A 16 6.96 -19.70 -28.04
N ALA A 17 5.64 -19.71 -27.88
CA ALA A 17 4.89 -18.56 -27.34
C ALA A 17 5.03 -18.43 -25.82
N LEU A 18 5.15 -19.54 -25.08
CA LEU A 18 5.19 -19.54 -23.61
C LEU A 18 6.43 -18.82 -23.04
N PRO A 19 7.66 -19.03 -23.55
CA PRO A 19 8.82 -18.22 -23.15
C PRO A 19 8.72 -16.76 -23.58
N TRP A 20 7.94 -16.46 -24.64
CA TRP A 20 7.74 -15.10 -25.13
C TRP A 20 6.65 -14.34 -24.36
N LEU A 21 5.84 -15.04 -23.56
CA LEU A 21 4.80 -14.44 -22.72
C LEU A 21 5.39 -13.51 -21.67
N ASP A 22 6.65 -13.71 -21.26
CA ASP A 22 7.38 -12.84 -20.33
C ASP A 22 7.54 -11.39 -20.86
N VAL A 23 7.42 -11.17 -22.17
CA VAL A 23 7.43 -9.82 -22.76
C VAL A 23 6.22 -8.99 -22.30
N PHE A 24 5.12 -9.64 -21.91
CA PHE A 24 3.95 -8.97 -21.33
C PHE A 24 3.99 -8.90 -19.80
N ALA A 25 4.88 -9.66 -19.15
CA ALA A 25 5.09 -9.58 -17.70
C ALA A 25 5.96 -8.36 -17.33
N ASP A 26 6.83 -7.92 -18.23
CA ASP A 26 7.63 -6.70 -18.08
C ASP A 26 6.79 -5.45 -18.40
N GLY A 27 5.98 -5.04 -17.42
CA GLY A 27 5.64 -3.66 -16.99
C GLY A 27 5.67 -2.43 -17.93
N SER A 28 5.64 -2.59 -19.25
CA SER A 28 5.83 -1.50 -20.23
C SER A 28 4.59 -0.63 -20.48
N ASN A 29 3.52 -0.81 -19.68
CA ASN A 29 2.44 0.16 -19.56
C ASN A 29 2.76 1.32 -18.58
N GLN A 30 4.01 1.46 -18.13
CA GLN A 30 4.50 2.73 -17.54
C GLN A 30 4.89 3.73 -18.64
N LYS A 31 3.91 4.15 -19.45
CA LYS A 31 3.96 5.44 -20.15
C LYS A 31 3.06 6.44 -19.43
N ALA A 32 3.36 6.70 -18.16
CA ALA A 32 3.05 7.96 -17.55
C ALA A 32 4.30 8.84 -17.71
N GLU A 33 4.23 9.82 -18.62
CA GLU A 33 5.28 10.82 -18.80
C GLU A 33 5.47 11.62 -17.51
N GLY A 34 6.42 11.19 -16.69
CA GLY A 34 6.68 11.86 -15.43
C GLY A 34 7.67 11.09 -14.58
N ARG A 35 8.96 11.36 -14.83
CA ARG A 35 10.15 11.02 -14.02
C ARG A 35 10.93 9.81 -14.54
N LYS A 36 12.06 10.11 -15.19
CA LYS A 36 13.15 9.17 -15.48
C LYS A 36 13.67 8.57 -14.16
N GLN A 37 13.07 7.49 -13.69
CA GLN A 37 13.69 6.64 -12.69
C GLN A 37 14.55 5.62 -13.44
N LYS A 38 15.79 5.40 -12.96
CA LYS A 38 16.62 4.24 -13.34
C LYS A 38 15.75 2.97 -13.27
N PRO A 39 16.05 1.89 -14.01
CA PRO A 39 15.36 0.62 -13.87
C PRO A 39 15.67 0.04 -12.49
N GLY A 40 15.04 0.61 -11.47
CA GLY A 40 15.12 0.25 -10.08
C GLY A 40 13.86 -0.51 -9.73
N VAL A 41 13.99 -1.42 -8.76
CA VAL A 41 12.90 -2.21 -8.21
C VAL A 41 11.66 -1.33 -8.04
N PRO A 42 10.49 -1.74 -8.56
CA PRO A 42 9.25 -0.98 -8.40
C PRO A 42 9.03 -0.67 -6.93
N ARG A 43 8.91 0.62 -6.59
CA ARG A 43 8.61 1.02 -5.21
C ARG A 43 7.18 0.60 -4.90
N ARG A 44 7.03 -0.28 -3.91
CA ARG A 44 5.73 -0.74 -3.42
C ARG A 44 5.43 -0.05 -2.11
N ILE A 45 4.19 0.35 -1.92
CA ILE A 45 3.68 0.91 -0.66
C ILE A 45 2.73 -0.10 -0.04
N ILE A 46 2.80 -0.24 1.29
CA ILE A 46 1.82 -0.99 2.08
C ILE A 46 1.23 0.00 3.07
N CYS A 47 -0.09 0.11 3.05
CA CYS A 47 -0.84 0.96 3.96
C CYS A 47 -1.61 0.06 4.93
N ILE A 48 -1.30 0.11 6.22
CA ILE A 48 -1.96 -0.69 7.26
C ILE A 48 -2.86 0.23 8.07
N CYS A 49 -4.15 -0.14 8.17
CA CYS A 49 -5.09 0.50 9.08
C CYS A 49 -5.24 -0.37 10.33
N ALA A 50 -5.02 0.20 11.52
CA ALA A 50 -5.37 -0.42 12.79
C ALA A 50 -6.76 0.07 13.22
N PRO A 51 -7.84 -0.68 12.94
CA PRO A 51 -9.19 -0.24 13.31
C PRO A 51 -9.30 -0.09 14.83
N LEU A 52 -10.06 0.90 15.28
CA LEU A 52 -10.20 1.34 16.68
C LEU A 52 -8.94 1.98 17.31
N GLY A 53 -7.76 1.78 16.72
CA GLY A 53 -6.51 2.41 17.14
C GLY A 53 -5.77 1.66 18.24
N LEU A 54 -4.76 2.34 18.80
CA LEU A 54 -3.92 1.86 19.90
C LEU A 54 -4.10 2.78 21.11
N HIS A 55 -3.75 2.31 22.30
CA HIS A 55 -3.68 3.17 23.47
C HIS A 55 -2.58 4.23 23.27
N PRO A 56 -2.92 5.54 23.16
CA PRO A 56 -1.97 6.57 22.71
C PRO A 56 -0.71 6.66 23.58
N ASP A 57 -0.87 6.56 24.90
CA ASP A 57 0.22 6.71 25.87
C ASP A 57 1.29 5.61 25.74
N ASN A 58 0.94 4.47 25.13
CA ASN A 58 1.87 3.37 24.89
C ASN A 58 2.45 3.36 23.46
N PHE A 59 1.87 4.13 22.52
CA PHE A 59 2.27 4.13 21.12
C PHE A 59 3.02 5.39 20.68
N PHE A 60 2.61 6.57 21.14
CA PHE A 60 3.26 7.81 20.72
C PHE A 60 4.44 8.15 21.65
N PRO A 61 5.63 8.45 21.11
CA PRO A 61 6.73 8.98 21.89
C PRO A 61 6.37 10.30 22.58
N ALA A 62 6.88 10.52 23.78
CA ALA A 62 6.63 11.74 24.55
C ALA A 62 7.36 12.98 23.99
N GLN A 63 8.46 12.77 23.29
CA GLN A 63 9.29 13.83 22.69
C GLN A 63 9.31 13.70 21.17
N ALA A 64 9.39 14.84 20.49
CA ALA A 64 9.64 14.90 19.06
C ALA A 64 11.13 14.97 18.75
N GLY A 65 11.52 14.64 17.53
CA GLY A 65 12.90 14.71 17.06
C GLY A 65 13.37 13.39 16.44
N LYS A 66 14.59 13.37 15.91
CA LYS A 66 15.15 12.13 15.35
C LYS A 66 15.42 11.09 16.44
N ASP A 67 15.84 11.52 17.62
CA ASP A 67 16.36 10.67 18.69
C ASP A 67 15.38 10.52 19.86
N TYR A 68 14.07 10.52 19.58
CA TYR A 68 13.07 10.23 20.63
C TYR A 68 13.27 8.82 21.20
N GLU A 69 12.97 8.69 22.50
CA GLU A 69 12.88 7.42 23.21
C GLU A 69 11.66 6.62 22.72
N LEU A 70 11.86 5.32 22.48
CA LEU A 70 10.79 4.43 22.04
C LEU A 70 9.71 4.31 23.11
N SER A 71 8.45 4.34 22.69
CA SER A 71 7.32 4.01 23.57
C SER A 71 7.21 2.48 23.75
N PRO A 72 6.48 2.00 24.77
CA PRO A 72 6.38 0.56 25.07
C PRO A 72 6.03 -0.32 23.86
N TYR A 73 5.12 0.12 22.99
CA TYR A 73 4.75 -0.67 21.80
C TYR A 73 5.77 -0.62 20.67
N LEU A 74 6.66 0.38 20.65
CA LEU A 74 7.69 0.52 19.63
C LEU A 74 8.97 -0.24 20.00
N GLU A 75 9.13 -0.68 21.25
CA GLU A 75 10.28 -1.48 21.69
C GLU A 75 10.46 -2.75 20.86
N ILE A 76 9.36 -3.36 20.39
CA ILE A 76 9.41 -4.54 19.50
C ILE A 76 10.08 -4.24 18.14
N LEU A 77 10.20 -2.96 17.76
CA LEU A 77 10.81 -2.48 16.52
C LEU A 77 12.19 -1.86 16.74
N THR A 78 12.82 -2.07 17.91
CA THR A 78 14.12 -1.45 18.25
C THR A 78 15.21 -1.70 17.21
N GLU A 79 15.24 -2.89 16.60
CA GLU A 79 16.21 -3.23 15.55
C GLU A 79 16.09 -2.32 14.31
N PHE A 80 14.90 -1.76 14.06
CA PHE A 80 14.60 -0.91 12.91
C PHE A 80 14.58 0.58 13.26
N ARG A 81 15.21 1.00 14.37
CA ARG A 81 15.06 2.37 14.89
C ARG A 81 15.32 3.46 13.86
N ASP A 82 16.30 3.27 12.98
CA ASP A 82 16.67 4.23 11.93
C ASP A 82 15.81 4.12 10.65
N GLU A 83 14.86 3.18 10.60
CA GLU A 83 14.06 2.84 9.42
C GLU A 83 12.58 3.24 9.55
N PHE A 84 12.16 3.81 10.68
CA PHE A 84 10.80 4.32 10.84
C PHE A 84 10.73 5.69 11.49
N THR A 85 9.56 6.33 11.35
CA THR A 85 9.23 7.59 11.99
C THR A 85 7.79 7.53 12.45
N VAL A 86 7.55 7.92 13.69
CA VAL A 86 6.19 8.04 14.24
C VAL A 86 5.71 9.48 14.08
N ILE A 87 4.52 9.63 13.51
CA ILE A 87 3.87 10.93 13.32
C ILE A 87 2.59 10.94 14.15
N SER A 88 2.46 11.91 15.04
CA SER A 88 1.29 12.13 15.88
C SER A 88 0.54 13.42 15.49
N GLY A 89 -0.64 13.63 16.06
CA GLY A 89 -1.43 14.85 15.83
C GLY A 89 -2.17 14.94 14.49
N LEU A 90 -2.23 13.83 13.73
CA LEU A 90 -2.97 13.76 12.48
C LEU A 90 -4.43 13.32 12.72
N ALA A 91 -5.35 13.94 12.00
CA ALA A 91 -6.77 13.57 11.97
C ALA A 91 -7.34 13.85 10.57
N HIS A 92 -8.37 13.10 10.16
CA HIS A 92 -9.10 13.45 8.94
C HIS A 92 -9.95 14.70 9.19
N ALA A 93 -9.98 15.61 8.21
CA ALA A 93 -10.76 16.83 8.30
C ALA A 93 -12.26 16.54 8.47
N GLY A 94 -12.95 17.34 9.28
CA GLY A 94 -14.39 17.22 9.51
C GLY A 94 -14.80 15.99 10.35
N MET A 95 -13.85 15.27 10.94
CA MET A 95 -14.10 14.11 11.78
C MET A 95 -14.07 14.53 13.26
N GLY A 96 -15.19 14.35 13.95
CA GLY A 96 -15.31 14.58 15.39
C GLY A 96 -15.05 13.32 16.22
N SER A 97 -14.81 13.48 17.52
CA SER A 97 -14.52 12.37 18.45
C SER A 97 -15.61 11.29 18.46
N SER A 98 -16.88 11.66 18.30
CA SER A 98 -18.02 10.73 18.30
C SER A 98 -18.03 9.74 17.13
N PHE A 99 -17.24 9.98 16.07
CA PHE A 99 -17.14 9.11 14.89
C PHE A 99 -15.73 8.56 14.67
N ALA A 100 -14.83 8.72 15.65
CA ALA A 100 -13.42 8.32 15.51
C ALA A 100 -13.26 6.83 15.18
N HIS A 101 -14.11 5.95 15.71
CA HIS A 101 -14.09 4.52 15.37
C HIS A 101 -14.55 4.20 13.95
N GLN A 102 -15.36 5.08 13.34
CA GLN A 102 -15.87 4.93 11.97
C GLN A 102 -14.95 5.56 10.93
N ALA A 103 -13.90 6.27 11.37
CA ALA A 103 -12.90 6.91 10.54
C ALA A 103 -12.19 5.96 9.56
N SER A 104 -12.10 4.68 9.89
CA SER A 104 -11.51 3.67 9.01
C SER A 104 -12.24 3.57 7.67
N ALA A 105 -13.52 3.95 7.60
CA ALA A 105 -14.27 3.97 6.35
C ALA A 105 -13.73 4.97 5.32
N SER A 106 -13.01 6.01 5.75
CA SER A 106 -12.33 6.98 4.87
C SER A 106 -10.82 6.74 4.73
N PHE A 107 -10.33 5.55 5.13
CA PHE A 107 -8.91 5.21 5.03
C PHE A 107 -8.44 5.35 3.58
N LEU A 108 -7.31 6.05 3.37
CA LEU A 108 -6.71 6.39 2.07
C LEU A 108 -7.49 7.35 1.17
N THR A 109 -8.75 7.69 1.49
CA THR A 109 -9.55 8.64 0.70
C THR A 109 -9.65 10.02 1.34
N GLY A 110 -9.55 10.10 2.67
CA GLY A 110 -9.61 11.38 3.38
C GLY A 110 -11.00 12.03 3.45
N VAL A 111 -12.04 11.39 2.90
CA VAL A 111 -13.36 12.00 2.73
C VAL A 111 -14.04 12.23 4.09
N PRO A 112 -14.56 13.45 4.37
CA PRO A 112 -15.24 13.74 5.62
C PRO A 112 -16.57 12.99 5.75
N GLY A 113 -16.99 12.75 6.99
CA GLY A 113 -18.30 12.14 7.28
C GLY A 113 -18.32 10.62 7.25
N ALA A 114 -17.16 9.97 7.35
CA ALA A 114 -17.05 8.53 7.55
C ALA A 114 -18.01 8.03 8.66
N GLY A 115 -18.78 6.98 8.35
CA GLY A 115 -19.79 6.41 9.26
C GLY A 115 -21.14 7.12 9.31
N ARG A 116 -21.34 8.23 8.56
CA ARG A 116 -22.65 8.88 8.46
C ARG A 116 -23.54 8.24 7.38
N PRO A 117 -24.87 8.23 7.54
CA PRO A 117 -25.78 7.80 6.48
C PRO A 117 -25.50 8.57 5.17
N GLY A 118 -25.42 7.84 4.05
CA GLY A 118 -25.14 8.42 2.74
C GLY A 118 -23.67 8.75 2.45
N PHE A 119 -22.74 8.39 3.35
CA PHE A 119 -21.30 8.53 3.10
C PHE A 119 -20.88 7.83 1.81
N ARG A 120 -20.03 8.49 1.02
CA ARG A 120 -19.43 7.97 -0.21
C ARG A 120 -17.94 8.29 -0.23
N ASN A 121 -17.13 7.30 -0.53
CA ASN A 121 -15.69 7.48 -0.73
C ASN A 121 -15.39 8.16 -2.07
N ALA A 122 -14.16 8.66 -2.17
CA ALA A 122 -13.55 9.19 -3.39
C ALA A 122 -12.40 8.28 -3.85
N ILE A 123 -11.62 8.74 -4.83
CA ILE A 123 -10.41 8.08 -5.30
C ILE A 123 -9.43 7.96 -4.12
N SER A 124 -9.00 6.74 -3.81
CA SER A 124 -8.01 6.50 -2.75
C SER A 124 -6.59 6.77 -3.24
N LEU A 125 -5.67 7.01 -2.31
CA LEU A 125 -4.26 7.29 -2.59
C LEU A 125 -3.56 6.21 -3.45
N ASP A 126 -4.04 4.96 -3.39
CA ASP A 126 -3.52 3.82 -4.13
C ASP A 126 -4.22 3.56 -5.48
N GLN A 127 -5.25 4.33 -5.82
CA GLN A 127 -5.97 4.25 -7.09
C GLN A 127 -5.43 5.32 -8.06
N PHE A 128 -4.67 4.88 -9.07
CA PHE A 128 -4.23 5.68 -10.22
C PHE A 128 -4.94 5.25 -11.50
#